data_AF-A0A521LSE0-F1
#
_entry.id   AF-A0A521LSE0-F1
#
_cell.length_a   1.000
_cell.length_b   1.000
_cell.length_c   1.000
_cell.angle_alpha   90.00
_cell.angle_beta   90.00
_cell.angle_gamma   90.00
#
_symmetry.space_group_name_H-M   'P 1'
#
loop_
_entity.id
_entity.type
_entity.pdbx_description
1 polymer ?
#
loop_
_entity_poly.entity_id
_entity_poly.type
_entity_poly.pdbx_seq_one_letter_code
_entity_poly.pdbx_strand_id
1 'polypeptide(L)' 'MTLLEIHEPGETPLPHAGEGSLAVGIDLGTTNSVVAIAREGKPAALHDETGDRKS' A
#
# COMPACT_ATOMS: atom_id res chain seq x y z
N MET A 1 -1.18 -19.32 15.17
CA MET A 1 -1.23 -18.37 16.30
C MET A 1 0.20 -17.96 16.56
N THR A 2 0.56 -16.70 16.28
CA THR A 2 1.93 -16.23 16.45
C THR A 2 2.09 -15.63 17.84
N LEU A 3 3.01 -16.20 18.62
CA LEU A 3 3.42 -15.72 19.94
C LEU A 3 4.16 -14.38 19.77
N LEU A 4 4.23 -13.57 20.83
CA LEU A 4 5.01 -12.32 20.84
C LEU A 4 6.45 -12.56 20.34
N GLU A 5 6.81 -11.97 19.19
CA GLU A 5 8.20 -11.96 18.69
C GLU A 5 8.97 -10.84 19.40
N ILE A 6 9.85 -11.22 20.32
CA ILE A 6 10.73 -10.30 21.04
C ILE A 6 12.04 -10.24 20.27
N HIS A 7 12.46 -9.03 19.90
CA HIS A 7 13.70 -8.76 19.18
C HIS A 7 14.69 -8.05 20.11
N GLU A 8 15.99 -8.29 19.91
CA GLU A 8 17.04 -7.56 20.63
C GLU A 8 17.04 -6.06 20.26
N PRO A 9 17.57 -5.18 21.11
CA PRO A 9 17.67 -3.75 20.82
C PRO A 9 18.41 -3.50 19.49
N GLY A 10 17.68 -3.04 18.47
CA GLY A 10 18.21 -2.76 17.13
C GLY A 10 17.96 -3.86 16.08
N GLU A 11 17.43 -5.02 16.49
CA GLU A 11 17.07 -6.12 15.59
C GLU A 11 15.57 -6.16 15.24
N THR A 12 14.79 -5.20 15.74
CA THR A 12 13.37 -5.07 15.39
C THR A 12 13.23 -4.84 13.88
N PRO A 13 12.55 -5.75 13.15
CA PRO A 13 12.29 -5.58 11.73
C PRO A 13 11.49 -4.29 11.52
N LEU A 14 11.75 -3.60 10.41
CA LEU A 14 10.91 -2.46 10.05
C LEU A 14 9.44 -2.93 9.91
N PRO A 15 8.44 -2.08 10.20
CA PRO A 15 7.02 -2.45 10.21
C PRO A 15 6.47 -3.05 8.90
N HIS A 16 7.27 -3.12 7.84
CA HIS A 16 6.94 -3.65 6.51
C HIS A 16 8.04 -4.58 5.94
N ALA A 17 8.95 -5.08 6.77
CA ALA A 17 10.06 -5.93 6.31
C ALA A 17 9.62 -7.32 5.81
N GLY A 18 8.42 -7.78 6.19
CA GLY A 18 7.82 -9.06 5.75
C GLY A 18 6.52 -8.93 4.94
N GLU A 19 5.96 -7.73 4.85
CA GLU A 19 4.79 -7.45 4.03
C GLU A 19 5.28 -7.02 2.64
N GLY A 20 4.84 -7.70 1.59
CA GLY A 20 5.38 -7.52 0.23
C GLY A 20 5.40 -6.05 -0.22
N SER A 21 6.29 -5.75 -1.17
CA SER A 21 6.55 -4.45 -1.82
C SER A 21 5.35 -3.79 -2.52
N LEU A 22 4.12 -4.07 -2.11
CA LEU A 22 2.91 -3.46 -2.62
C LEU A 22 2.70 -2.12 -1.91
N ALA A 23 3.14 -1.05 -2.55
CA ALA A 23 2.80 0.30 -2.15
C ALA A 23 1.49 0.73 -2.81
N VAL A 24 0.59 1.33 -2.02
CA VAL A 24 -0.67 1.93 -2.48
C VAL A 24 -0.58 3.44 -2.29
N GLY A 25 -0.82 4.20 -3.35
CA GLY A 25 -1.01 5.64 -3.31
C GLY A 25 -2.50 5.97 -3.25
N ILE A 26 -2.89 6.84 -2.33
CA ILE A 26 -4.27 7.30 -2.19
C ILE A 26 -4.25 8.84 -2.25
N ASP A 27 -5.00 9.39 -3.19
CA ASP A 27 -5.26 10.83 -3.31
C ASP A 27 -6.71 11.12 -2.94
N LEU A 28 -6.91 11.94 -1.91
CA LEU A 28 -8.23 12.22 -1.34
C LEU A 28 -8.60 13.68 -1.62
N GLY A 29 -9.31 13.88 -2.73
CA GLY A 29 -9.99 15.14 -3.02
C GLY A 29 -11.35 15.24 -2.32
N THR A 30 -11.93 16.44 -2.33
CA THR A 30 -13.25 16.71 -1.75
C THR A 30 -14.40 16.18 -2.62
N THR A 31 -14.20 16.13 -3.95
CA THR A 31 -15.19 15.65 -4.91
C THR A 31 -14.90 14.23 -5.37
N ASN A 32 -13.62 13.94 -5.66
CA ASN A 32 -13.17 12.67 -6.20
C ASN A 32 -11.99 12.14 -5.39
N SER A 33 -11.79 10.83 -5.44
CA SER A 33 -10.64 10.16 -4.82
C SER A 33 -10.05 9.17 -5.82
N VAL A 34 -8.73 9.00 -5.74
CA VAL A 34 -7.97 8.12 -6.65
C VAL A 34 -7.13 7.16 -5.82
N VAL A 35 -7.10 5.91 -6.25
CA VAL A 35 -6.19 4.89 -5.71
C VAL A 35 -5.27 4.44 -6.83
N ALA A 36 -3.98 4.33 -6.55
CA ALA A 36 -2.96 3.85 -7.48
C ALA A 36 -2.06 2.81 -6.83
N ILE A 37 -1.54 1.90 -7.64
CA ILE A 37 -0.52 0.94 -7.22
C ILE A 37 0.69 1.05 -8.14
N ALA A 38 1.87 0.77 -7.60
CA ALA A 38 3.07 0.62 -8.42
C ALA A 38 3.33 -0.86 -8.69
N ARG A 39 3.46 -1.24 -9.97
CA ARG A 39 4.02 -2.52 -10.39
C ARG A 39 5.25 -2.25 -11.23
N GLU A 40 6.35 -2.94 -10.92
CA GLU A 40 7.62 -2.80 -11.64
C GLU A 40 8.10 -1.34 -11.73
N GLY A 41 7.90 -0.57 -10.66
CA GLY A 41 8.27 0.85 -10.60
C GLY A 41 7.37 1.79 -11.41
N LYS A 42 6.29 1.29 -12.04
CA LYS A 42 5.33 2.09 -12.81
C LYS A 42 4.02 2.24 -12.04
N PRO A 43 3.58 3.47 -11.73
CA PRO A 43 2.29 3.70 -11.10
C PRO A 43 1.14 3.54 -12.11
N ALA A 44 0.05 2.95 -11.66
CA ALA A 44 -1.21 2.87 -12.41
C ALA A 44 -2.39 3.13 -11.48
N ALA A 45 -3.29 4.04 -11.88
CA ALA A 45 -4.55 4.29 -11.19
C ALA A 45 -5.49 3.08 -11.38
N LEU A 46 -6.06 2.63 -10.26
CA LEU A 46 -7.08 1.59 -10.22
C LEU A 46 -8.40 2.14 -10.76
N HIS A 47 -9.12 1.28 -11.47
CA HIS A 47 -10.50 1.54 -11.85
C HIS A 47 -11.43 1.12 -10.73
N ASP A 48 -12.55 1.83 -10.61
CA ASP A 48 -13.67 1.37 -9.79
C ASP A 48 -14.36 0.16 -10.43
N GLU A 49 -15.33 -0.43 -9.73
CA GLU A 49 -16.06 -1.61 -10.19
C GLU A 49 -16.84 -1.39 -11.50
N THR A 50 -17.07 -0.13 -11.90
CA THR A 50 -17.74 0.24 -13.15
C THR A 50 -16.77 0.43 -14.32
N GLY A 51 -15.46 0.36 -14.06
CA GLY A 51 -14.41 0.55 -15.05
C GLY A 51 -13.99 2.01 -15.23
N ASP A 52 -14.48 2.94 -14.40
CA ASP A 52 -14.15 4.34 -14.45
C ASP A 52 -12.94 4.69 -13.55
N ARG A 53 -12.14 5.66 -14.00
CA ARG A 53 -11.20 6.37 -13.13
C ARG A 53 -11.89 7.66 -12.76
N LYS A 54 -12.25 7.86 -11.49
CA LYS A 54 -12.81 9.13 -11.04
C LYS A 54 -11.68 10.16 -11.00
N SER A 55 -11.46 10.81 -12.16
CA SER A 55 -10.53 11.94 -12.37
C SER A 55 -10.97 13.19 -11.61
#